data_AF-A0AAW9ZTR0-F1
#
_entry.id   AF-A0AAW9ZTR0-F1
#
_cell.length_a   1.000
_cell.length_b   1.000
_cell.length_c   1.000
_cell.angle_alpha   90.00
_cell.angle_beta   90.00
_cell.angle_gamma   90.00
#
_symmetry.space_group_name_H-M   'P 1'
#
loop_
_entity.id
_entity.type
_entity.pdbx_description
1 polymer ?
#
loop_
_entity_poly.entity_id
_entity_poly.type
_entity_poly.pdbx_seq_one_letter_code
_entity_poly.pdbx_strand_id
1 'polypeptide(L)'
;MVANSDAEAQWLWTHGYPTENELARLETLNLDQLKAESQAGNKAATVIYGKKTALTGPFYKGIDILRRAAVAGNLYAYYGLSDVYASDSNNKNLVDSLAYLRLAYLLGDAKASAVIASRGLSSVENVVADERAASLHKTFSKYQRPSPRPLE
;
A
#
# COMPACT_ATOMS: atom_id res chain seq x y z
N MET A 1 5.70 10.39 -1.72
CA MET A 1 4.69 11.34 -1.20
C MET A 1 5.42 12.35 -0.36
N VAL A 2 5.28 13.64 -0.67
CA VAL A 2 5.90 14.73 0.09
C VAL A 2 5.01 15.09 1.29
N ALA A 3 5.63 15.31 2.45
CA ALA A 3 4.97 15.85 3.63
C ALA A 3 4.89 17.38 3.55
N ASN A 4 3.78 17.94 4.00
CA ASN A 4 3.50 19.36 4.06
C ASN A 4 3.88 19.96 5.43
N SER A 5 4.12 19.11 6.44
CA SER A 5 4.58 19.47 7.78
C SER A 5 5.37 18.36 8.47
N ASP A 6 5.98 18.70 9.60
CA ASP A 6 6.62 17.75 10.50
C ASP A 6 5.63 16.73 11.08
N ALA A 7 4.39 17.16 11.38
CA ALA A 7 3.35 16.27 11.87
C ALA A 7 2.97 15.22 10.82
N GLU A 8 2.80 15.64 9.56
CA GLU A 8 2.55 14.74 8.45
C GLU A 8 3.75 13.84 8.17
N ALA A 9 4.98 14.35 8.25
CA ALA A 9 6.20 13.57 8.08
C ALA A 9 6.32 12.46 9.14
N GLN A 10 6.06 12.79 10.41
CA GLN A 10 6.04 11.82 11.51
C GLN A 10 4.92 10.79 11.33
N TRP A 11 3.75 11.21 10.85
CA TRP A 11 2.64 10.32 10.53
C TRP A 11 3.03 9.34 9.41
N LEU A 12 3.64 9.83 8.33
CA LEU A 12 4.11 9.01 7.21
C LEU A 12 5.14 7.97 7.67
N TRP A 13 6.14 8.39 8.44
CA TRP A 13 7.15 7.49 8.99
C TRP A 13 6.54 6.40 9.88
N THR A 14 5.64 6.79 10.79
CA THR A 14 4.95 5.86 11.70
C THR A 14 4.18 4.79 10.93
N HIS A 15 3.55 5.17 9.82
CA HIS A 15 2.73 4.32 8.98
C HIS A 15 3.50 3.61 7.84
N GLY A 16 4.83 3.68 7.85
CA GLY A 16 5.70 2.89 6.97
C GLY A 16 5.91 3.46 5.57
N TYR A 17 5.54 4.72 5.34
CA TYR A 17 5.83 5.41 4.08
C TYR A 17 7.31 5.79 4.00
N PRO A 18 8.00 5.48 2.89
CA PRO A 18 9.38 5.93 2.70
C PRO A 18 9.45 7.43 2.41
N THR A 19 10.58 8.03 2.72
CA THR A 19 10.99 9.31 2.11
C THR A 19 11.32 9.06 0.63
N GLU A 20 11.40 10.13 -0.16
CA GLU A 20 11.72 9.99 -1.60
C GLU A 20 13.11 9.39 -1.83
N ASN A 21 14.10 9.82 -1.04
CA ASN A 21 15.46 9.27 -1.10
C ASN A 21 15.50 7.79 -0.71
N GLU A 22 14.75 7.41 0.33
CA GLU A 22 14.70 6.01 0.77
C GLU A 22 14.00 5.13 -0.26
N LEU A 23 12.90 5.61 -0.86
CA LEU A 23 12.21 4.90 -1.93
C LEU A 23 13.15 4.68 -3.12
N ALA A 24 13.80 5.76 -3.60
CA ALA A 24 14.72 5.67 -4.72
C ALA A 24 15.87 4.69 -4.43
N ARG A 25 16.44 4.71 -3.23
CA ARG A 25 17.47 3.76 -2.81
C ARG A 25 16.94 2.31 -2.83
N LEU A 26 15.80 2.06 -2.18
CA LEU A 26 15.22 0.72 -2.08
C LEU A 26 14.83 0.15 -3.45
N GLU A 27 14.39 0.98 -4.40
CA GLU A 27 14.06 0.53 -5.76
C GLU A 27 15.26 0.00 -6.54
N THR A 28 16.49 0.43 -6.21
CA THR A 28 17.73 -0.08 -6.82
C THR A 28 18.16 -1.45 -6.29
N LEU A 29 17.64 -1.87 -5.14
CA LEU A 29 18.07 -3.10 -4.48
C LEU A 29 17.54 -4.37 -5.16
N ASN A 30 18.33 -5.44 -5.10
CA ASN A 30 17.89 -6.76 -5.52
C ASN A 30 16.98 -7.42 -4.46
N LEU A 31 16.36 -8.55 -4.80
CA LEU A 31 15.40 -9.23 -3.90
C LEU A 31 16.03 -9.67 -2.57
N ASP A 32 17.29 -10.14 -2.58
CA ASP A 32 17.95 -10.60 -1.35
C ASP A 32 18.28 -9.44 -0.42
N GLN A 33 18.72 -8.31 -0.96
CA GLN A 33 18.95 -7.07 -0.22
C GLN A 33 17.65 -6.52 0.38
N LEU A 34 16.57 -6.47 -0.41
CA LEU A 34 15.24 -6.05 0.05
C LEU A 34 14.70 -6.96 1.15
N LYS A 35 14.90 -8.27 1.00
CA LYS A 35 14.52 -9.27 2.01
C LYS A 35 15.30 -9.05 3.30
N ALA A 36 16.61 -8.84 3.24
CA ALA A 36 17.45 -8.59 4.41
C ALA A 36 17.00 -7.33 5.17
N GLU A 37 16.73 -6.23 4.47
CA GLU A 37 16.22 -5.01 5.11
C GLU A 37 14.81 -5.15 5.68
N SER A 38 13.94 -5.88 4.98
CA SER A 38 12.62 -6.24 5.49
C SER A 38 12.73 -7.03 6.80
N GLN A 39 13.64 -8.00 6.87
CA GLN A 39 13.93 -8.79 8.08
C GLN A 39 14.56 -7.95 9.20
N ALA A 40 15.29 -6.89 8.86
CA ALA A 40 15.81 -5.91 9.82
C ALA A 40 14.74 -4.93 10.34
N GLY A 41 13.49 -5.02 9.86
CA GLY A 41 12.37 -4.21 10.32
C GLY A 41 12.09 -2.96 9.48
N ASN A 42 12.74 -2.79 8.32
CA ASN A 42 12.43 -1.68 7.41
C ASN A 42 11.04 -1.90 6.79
N LYS A 43 10.06 -1.09 7.22
CA LYS A 43 8.66 -1.14 6.77
C LYS A 43 8.53 -0.88 5.26
N ALA A 44 9.26 0.09 4.72
CA ALA A 44 9.22 0.41 3.30
C ALA A 44 9.87 -0.69 2.45
N ALA A 45 11.03 -1.19 2.90
CA ALA A 45 11.69 -2.33 2.24
C ALA A 45 10.79 -3.56 2.19
N THR A 46 10.00 -3.82 3.24
CA THR A 46 9.01 -4.91 3.26
C THR A 46 7.97 -4.77 2.14
N VAL A 47 7.48 -3.55 1.89
CA VAL A 47 6.51 -3.29 0.81
C VAL A 47 7.16 -3.49 -0.55
N ILE A 48 8.35 -2.95 -0.77
CA ILE A 48 9.06 -3.06 -2.06
C ILE A 48 9.48 -4.52 -2.34
N TYR A 49 9.94 -5.24 -1.31
CA TYR A 49 10.20 -6.68 -1.36
C TYR A 49 8.95 -7.45 -1.78
N GLY A 50 7.80 -7.17 -1.15
CA GLY A 50 6.51 -7.79 -1.49
C GLY A 50 6.08 -7.51 -2.93
N LYS A 51 6.17 -6.25 -3.37
CA LYS A 51 5.87 -5.84 -4.76
C LYS A 51 6.75 -6.58 -5.76
N LYS A 52 8.07 -6.55 -5.59
CA LYS A 52 9.03 -7.18 -6.50
C LYS A 52 8.84 -8.70 -6.53
N THR A 53 8.62 -9.32 -5.36
CA THR A 53 8.30 -10.76 -5.27
C THR A 53 7.04 -11.12 -6.04
N ALA A 54 6.00 -10.28 -5.99
CA ALA A 54 4.76 -10.54 -6.71
C ALA A 54 4.92 -10.39 -8.23
N LEU A 55 5.61 -9.33 -8.67
CA LEU A 55 5.71 -8.95 -10.08
C LEU A 55 6.76 -9.73 -10.88
N THR A 56 7.83 -10.20 -10.23
CA THR A 56 8.92 -10.92 -10.91
C THR A 56 9.02 -12.38 -10.47
N GLY A 57 8.07 -12.86 -9.66
CA GLY A 57 8.16 -14.14 -8.98
C GLY A 57 6.79 -14.68 -8.61
N PRO A 58 6.66 -15.41 -7.48
CA PRO A 58 5.38 -15.98 -7.08
C PRO A 58 4.41 -14.89 -6.59
N PHE A 59 3.45 -14.52 -7.45
CA PHE A 59 2.43 -13.50 -7.20
C PHE A 59 1.85 -13.57 -5.77
N TYR A 60 1.26 -14.72 -5.41
CA TYR A 60 0.60 -14.87 -4.11
C TYR A 60 1.55 -14.80 -2.91
N LYS A 61 2.84 -15.12 -3.08
CA LYS A 61 3.83 -14.95 -2.02
C LYS A 61 4.09 -13.46 -1.76
N GLY A 62 4.18 -12.66 -2.81
CA GLY A 62 4.30 -11.21 -2.68
C GLY A 62 3.04 -10.57 -2.08
N ILE A 63 1.85 -11.04 -2.48
CA ILE A 63 0.59 -10.63 -1.86
C ILE A 63 0.54 -10.98 -0.36
N ASP A 64 0.97 -12.17 0.06
CA ASP A 64 1.02 -12.55 1.48
C ASP A 64 1.94 -11.63 2.29
N ILE A 65 3.13 -11.32 1.77
CA ILE A 65 4.06 -10.36 2.40
C ILE A 65 3.38 -9.01 2.61
N LEU A 66 2.74 -8.48 1.57
CA LEU A 66 2.08 -7.18 1.62
C LEU A 66 0.87 -7.18 2.57
N ARG A 67 0.05 -8.24 2.57
CA ARG A 67 -1.10 -8.36 3.47
C ARG A 67 -0.66 -8.44 4.93
N ARG A 68 0.42 -9.17 5.24
CA ARG A 68 0.98 -9.21 6.60
C ARG A 68 1.51 -7.84 7.03
N ALA A 69 2.20 -7.13 6.13
CA ALA A 69 2.66 -5.77 6.40
C ALA A 69 1.48 -4.82 6.69
N ALA A 70 0.41 -4.90 5.89
CA ALA A 70 -0.82 -4.18 6.14
C ALA A 70 -1.40 -4.56 7.52
N VAL A 71 -1.61 -5.84 7.83
CA VAL A 71 -2.10 -6.26 9.17
C VAL A 71 -1.24 -5.72 10.31
N ALA A 72 0.07 -5.58 10.12
CA ALA A 72 1.02 -5.05 11.10
C ALA A 72 1.02 -3.50 11.24
N GLY A 73 0.10 -2.79 10.59
CA GLY A 73 -0.03 -1.33 10.71
C GLY A 73 0.72 -0.52 9.64
N ASN A 74 1.29 -1.17 8.61
CA ASN A 74 1.97 -0.47 7.52
C ASN A 74 0.93 -0.02 6.47
N LEU A 75 0.47 1.23 6.55
CA LEU A 75 -0.50 1.76 5.57
C LEU A 75 0.08 1.83 4.16
N TYR A 76 1.40 2.01 4.02
CA TYR A 76 2.04 2.01 2.70
C TYR A 76 1.91 0.65 1.98
N ALA A 77 1.68 -0.45 2.70
CA ALA A 77 1.44 -1.75 2.10
C ALA A 77 0.16 -1.81 1.25
N TYR A 78 -0.85 -0.96 1.53
CA TYR A 78 -2.05 -0.86 0.70
C TYR A 78 -1.76 -0.29 -0.69
N TYR A 79 -0.80 0.63 -0.80
CA TYR A 79 -0.30 1.11 -2.09
C TYR A 79 0.46 0.00 -2.82
N GLY A 80 1.27 -0.78 -2.11
CA GLY A 80 1.95 -1.94 -2.71
C GLY A 80 0.97 -2.99 -3.26
N LEU A 81 -0.10 -3.30 -2.52
CA LEU A 81 -1.17 -4.18 -2.99
C LEU A 81 -1.87 -3.59 -4.21
N SER A 82 -2.18 -2.30 -4.16
CA SER A 82 -2.79 -1.58 -5.27
C SER A 82 -1.97 -1.69 -6.55
N ASP A 83 -0.67 -1.41 -6.47
CA ASP A 83 0.24 -1.41 -7.60
C ASP A 83 0.40 -2.80 -8.20
N VAL A 84 0.53 -3.83 -7.36
CA VAL A 84 0.67 -5.22 -7.82
C VAL A 84 -0.54 -5.67 -8.62
N TYR A 85 -1.75 -5.46 -8.09
CA TYR A 85 -2.99 -5.79 -8.80
C TYR A 85 -3.24 -4.93 -10.05
N ALA A 86 -2.69 -3.72 -10.11
CA ALA A 86 -2.79 -2.88 -11.31
C ALA A 86 -1.80 -3.32 -12.42
N SER A 87 -0.67 -3.93 -12.05
CA SER A 87 0.49 -4.09 -12.94
C SER A 87 0.76 -5.52 -13.39
N ASP A 88 0.41 -6.54 -12.59
CA ASP A 88 0.64 -7.94 -12.96
C ASP A 88 -0.21 -8.33 -14.16
N SER A 89 0.39 -8.87 -15.23
CA SER A 89 -0.35 -9.14 -16.47
C SER A 89 -1.37 -10.27 -16.34
N ASN A 90 -1.08 -11.29 -15.52
CA ASN A 90 -1.91 -12.48 -15.41
C ASN A 90 -2.99 -12.35 -14.31
N ASN A 91 -2.72 -11.53 -13.29
CA ASN A 91 -3.57 -11.33 -12.13
C ASN A 91 -4.08 -9.89 -12.03
N LYS A 92 -4.05 -9.14 -13.14
CA LYS A 92 -4.52 -7.75 -13.18
C LYS A 92 -5.97 -7.70 -12.68
N ASN A 93 -6.18 -6.92 -11.62
CA ASN A 93 -7.50 -6.71 -11.05
C ASN A 93 -7.62 -5.27 -10.57
N LEU A 94 -8.24 -4.43 -11.40
CA LEU A 94 -8.42 -3.01 -11.09
C LEU A 94 -9.32 -2.81 -9.86
N VAL A 95 -10.35 -3.65 -9.69
CA VAL A 95 -11.24 -3.58 -8.52
C VAL A 95 -10.45 -3.81 -7.23
N ASP A 96 -9.65 -4.88 -7.13
CA ASP A 96 -8.82 -5.14 -5.95
C ASP A 96 -7.77 -4.02 -5.76
N SER A 97 -7.16 -3.56 -6.85
CA SER A 97 -6.18 -2.48 -6.81
C SER A 97 -6.73 -1.23 -6.11
N LEU A 98 -7.96 -0.85 -6.44
CA LEU A 98 -8.63 0.32 -5.90
C LEU A 98 -9.20 0.09 -4.51
N ALA A 99 -9.70 -1.11 -4.25
CA ALA A 99 -10.24 -1.46 -2.95
C ALA A 99 -9.17 -1.29 -1.87
N TYR A 100 -7.90 -1.63 -2.15
CA TYR A 100 -6.80 -1.36 -1.22
C TYR A 100 -6.50 0.13 -1.04
N LEU A 101 -6.57 0.97 -2.08
CA LEU A 101 -6.44 2.43 -1.92
C LEU A 101 -7.59 3.01 -1.09
N ARG A 102 -8.81 2.51 -1.29
CA ARG A 102 -9.98 2.87 -0.49
C ARG A 102 -9.81 2.48 0.98
N LEU A 103 -9.18 1.34 1.27
CA LEU A 103 -8.81 1.00 2.65
C LEU A 103 -7.81 2.01 3.23
N ALA A 104 -6.75 2.36 2.49
CA ALA A 104 -5.80 3.37 2.95
C ALA A 104 -6.51 4.69 3.29
N TYR A 105 -7.45 5.12 2.44
CA TYR A 105 -8.30 6.28 2.68
C TYR A 105 -9.14 6.14 3.97
N LEU A 106 -9.88 5.03 4.11
CA LEU A 106 -10.72 4.77 5.30
C LEU A 106 -9.92 4.67 6.59
N LEU A 107 -8.66 4.27 6.50
CA LEU A 107 -7.74 4.13 7.64
C LEU A 107 -7.00 5.42 7.96
N GLY A 108 -7.20 6.49 7.19
CA GLY A 108 -6.77 7.83 7.53
C GLY A 108 -5.86 8.50 6.49
N ASP A 109 -5.40 7.82 5.44
CA ASP A 109 -4.62 8.47 4.39
C ASP A 109 -5.53 9.23 3.41
N ALA A 110 -5.90 10.45 3.77
CA ALA A 110 -6.74 11.30 2.93
C ALA A 110 -6.17 11.50 1.51
N LYS A 111 -4.83 11.49 1.33
CA LYS A 111 -4.19 11.67 0.01
C LYS A 111 -4.36 10.45 -0.91
N ALA A 112 -4.82 9.30 -0.39
CA ALA A 112 -5.20 8.15 -1.23
C ALA A 112 -6.36 8.49 -2.18
N SER A 113 -7.22 9.45 -1.82
CA SER A 113 -8.32 9.93 -2.68
C SER A 113 -7.84 10.49 -4.02
N ALA A 114 -6.73 11.23 -4.03
CA ALA A 114 -6.13 11.75 -5.26
C ALA A 114 -5.60 10.63 -6.16
N VAL A 115 -5.01 9.59 -5.56
CA VAL A 115 -4.53 8.41 -6.29
C VAL A 115 -5.68 7.57 -6.82
N ILE A 116 -6.81 7.48 -6.12
CA ILE A 116 -8.03 6.84 -6.63
C ILE A 116 -8.56 7.62 -7.84
N ALA A 117 -8.67 8.95 -7.73
CA ALA A 117 -9.15 9.80 -8.80
C ALA A 117 -8.30 9.70 -10.08
N SER A 118 -6.98 9.59 -9.94
CA SER A 118 -6.07 9.48 -11.09
C SER A 118 -6.19 8.14 -11.84
N ARG A 119 -6.93 7.15 -11.33
CA ARG A 119 -7.15 5.85 -12.01
C ARG A 119 -8.25 5.91 -13.08
N GLY A 120 -9.04 6.98 -13.14
CA GLY A 120 -9.93 7.27 -14.29
C GLY A 120 -11.05 6.24 -14.52
N LEU A 121 -11.66 5.72 -13.46
CA LEU A 121 -12.66 4.65 -13.53
C LEU A 121 -14.04 5.14 -13.92
N SER A 122 -14.82 4.24 -14.52
CA SER A 122 -16.26 4.41 -14.66
C SER A 122 -16.99 4.43 -13.31
N SER A 123 -18.22 4.93 -13.30
CA SER A 123 -19.08 4.90 -12.11
C SER A 123 -19.34 3.47 -11.61
N VAL A 124 -19.47 2.50 -12.52
CA VAL A 124 -19.70 1.09 -12.16
C VAL A 124 -18.48 0.50 -11.46
N GLU A 125 -17.29 0.70 -12.00
CA GLU A 125 -16.04 0.21 -11.38
C GLU A 125 -15.79 0.84 -10.01
N ASN A 126 -16.20 2.11 -9.82
CA ASN A 126 -16.14 2.75 -8.52
C ASN A 126 -17.03 2.03 -7.49
N VAL A 127 -18.30 1.77 -7.83
CA VAL A 127 -19.22 1.06 -6.93
C VAL A 127 -18.69 -0.32 -6.54
N VAL A 128 -18.22 -1.10 -7.53
CA VAL A 128 -17.69 -2.45 -7.26
C VAL A 128 -16.43 -2.39 -6.38
N ALA A 129 -15.56 -1.39 -6.58
CA ALA A 129 -14.39 -1.19 -5.75
C ALA A 129 -14.75 -0.74 -4.32
N ASP A 130 -15.83 0.03 -4.13
CA ASP A 130 -16.36 0.39 -2.81
C ASP A 130 -16.91 -0.82 -2.05
N GLU A 131 -17.72 -1.66 -2.72
CA GLU A 131 -18.21 -2.93 -2.16
C GLU A 131 -17.05 -3.85 -1.75
N ARG A 132 -16.04 -3.94 -2.63
CA ARG A 132 -14.84 -4.72 -2.35
C ARG A 132 -14.04 -4.16 -1.18
N ALA A 133 -13.88 -2.84 -1.10
CA ALA A 133 -13.22 -2.18 0.03
C ALA A 133 -13.95 -2.46 1.34
N ALA A 134 -15.29 -2.42 1.36
CA ALA A 134 -16.09 -2.74 2.54
C ALA A 134 -15.88 -4.20 3.00
N SER A 135 -15.82 -5.14 2.07
CA SER A 135 -15.51 -6.55 2.36
C SER A 135 -14.12 -6.72 2.95
N LEU A 136 -13.10 -6.08 2.36
CA LEU A 136 -11.74 -6.11 2.88
C LEU A 136 -11.67 -5.42 4.25
N HIS A 137 -12.37 -4.31 4.45
CA HIS A 137 -12.36 -3.56 5.70
C HIS A 137 -12.82 -4.44 6.87
N LYS A 138 -13.85 -5.29 6.70
CA LYS A 138 -14.25 -6.29 7.71
C LYS A 138 -13.12 -7.24 8.12
N THR A 139 -12.20 -7.55 7.19
CA THR A 139 -11.05 -8.42 7.45
C THR A 139 -9.94 -7.67 8.17
N PHE A 140 -9.66 -6.43 7.78
CA PHE A 140 -8.52 -5.65 8.30
C PHE A 140 -8.86 -4.80 9.54
N SER A 141 -10.12 -4.41 9.77
CA SER A 141 -10.54 -3.53 10.87
C SER A 141 -10.37 -4.14 12.27
N LYS A 142 -10.21 -5.46 12.36
CA LYS A 142 -9.84 -6.14 13.61
C LYS A 142 -8.41 -5.82 14.05
N TYR A 143 -7.57 -5.37 13.13
CA TYR A 143 -6.13 -5.21 13.33
C TYR A 143 -5.67 -3.76 13.29
N GLN A 144 -6.44 -2.88 12.64
CA GLN A 144 -6.09 -1.47 12.50
C GLN A 144 -7.23 -0.56 12.92
N ARG A 145 -6.88 0.48 13.67
CA ARG A 145 -7.77 1.61 13.96
C ARG A 145 -7.43 2.74 12.99
N PRO A 146 -8.43 3.48 12.47
CA PRO A 146 -8.15 4.68 11.69
C PRO A 146 -7.24 5.64 12.45
N SER A 147 -6.20 6.11 11.77
CA SER A 147 -5.27 7.14 12.27
C SER A 147 -5.24 8.26 11.23
N PRO A 148 -6.08 9.30 11.37
CA PRO A 148 -6.18 10.36 10.39
C PRO A 148 -4.83 11.03 10.12
N ARG A 149 -4.48 11.16 8.84
CA ARG A 149 -3.32 11.90 8.38
C ARG A 149 -3.50 13.39 8.68
N PRO A 150 -2.53 14.05 9.34
CA PRO A 150 -2.59 15.49 9.59
C PRO A 150 -2.78 16.30 8.31
N LEU A 151 -3.63 17.32 8.38
CA LEU A 151 -3.97 18.20 7.25
C LEU A 151 -3.01 19.40 7.15
N GLU A 152 -2.33 19.72 8.24
CA GLU A 152 -1.42 20.87 8.40
C GLU A 152 0.02 20.38 8.42
#